data_AF-A0AA43CJG7-F1
#
_entry.id   AF-A0AA43CJG7-F1
#
_cell.length_a   1.000
_cell.length_b   1.000
_cell.length_c   1.000
_cell.angle_alpha   90.00
_cell.angle_beta   90.00
_cell.angle_gamma   90.00
#
_symmetry.space_group_name_H-M   'P 1'
#
loop_
_entity.id
_entity.type
_entity.pdbx_description
1 polymer ?
#
loop_
_entity_poly.entity_id
_entity_poly.type
_entity_poly.pdbx_seq_one_letter_code
_entity_poly.pdbx_strand_id
1 'polypeptide(L)'
;SESVNTDNSSFLDLIWQPNKKLNISLKNERYYFGNLSAARSFYFSDLEARYKAIPNKLTLHFLAPNIWNTDTFRNYSINETGFNSSTFRLLPRYFFLKVDYRF
;
A
#
# COMPACT_ATOMS: atom_id res chain seq x y z
N SER A 1 17.59 4.82 -30.79
CA SER A 1 16.23 4.41 -30.38
C SER A 1 15.85 5.26 -29.18
N GLU A 2 14.83 6.11 -29.29
CA GLU A 2 14.33 6.85 -28.12
C GLU A 2 13.72 5.87 -27.12
N SER A 3 14.25 5.85 -25.90
CA SER A 3 13.66 5.11 -24.79
C SER A 3 12.39 5.82 -24.36
N VAL A 4 11.24 5.44 -24.93
CA VAL A 4 9.94 5.92 -24.46
C VAL A 4 9.73 5.39 -23.05
N ASN A 5 9.93 6.26 -22.07
CA ASN A 5 9.70 5.94 -20.67
C ASN A 5 8.18 5.86 -20.45
N THR A 6 7.64 4.64 -20.32
CA THR A 6 6.20 4.36 -20.16
C THR A 6 5.80 4.14 -18.70
N ASP A 7 6.68 4.52 -17.77
CA ASP A 7 6.43 4.41 -16.33
C ASP A 7 5.20 5.26 -15.95
N ASN A 8 4.31 4.68 -15.13
CA ASN A 8 3.16 5.38 -14.60
C ASN A 8 2.82 4.93 -13.18
N SER A 9 2.21 5.83 -12.42
CA SER A 9 1.68 5.55 -11.09
C SER A 9 0.24 6.03 -11.00
N SER A 10 -0.59 5.30 -10.26
CA SER A 10 -1.97 5.67 -9.98
C SER A 10 -2.32 5.30 -8.55
N PHE A 11 -3.22 6.05 -7.93
CA PHE A 11 -3.68 5.79 -6.56
C PHE A 11 -5.21 5.83 -6.47
N LEU A 12 -5.75 5.18 -5.46
CA LEU A 12 -7.15 5.18 -5.11
C LEU A 12 -7.31 5.15 -3.59
N ASP A 13 -7.86 6.23 -3.03
CA ASP A 13 -8.18 6.33 -1.62
C ASP A 13 -9.70 6.31 -1.45
N LEU A 14 -10.21 5.31 -0.74
CA LEU A 14 -11.62 5.17 -0.40
C LEU A 14 -11.80 5.38 1.10
N ILE A 15 -12.71 6.26 1.47
CA ILE A 15 -13.10 6.49 2.86
C ILE A 15 -14.60 6.23 2.98
N TRP A 16 -14.97 5.33 3.87
CA TRP A 16 -16.35 4.98 4.15
C TRP A 16 -16.68 5.20 5.62
N GLN A 17 -17.69 6.05 5.87
CA GLN A 17 -18.14 6.43 7.21
C GLN A 17 -19.67 6.24 7.29
N PRO A 18 -20.15 5.00 7.45
CA PRO A 18 -21.59 4.72 7.43
C PRO A 18 -22.34 5.32 8.63
N ASN A 19 -21.62 5.63 9.71
CA ASN A 19 -22.17 6.30 10.89
C ASN A 19 -21.05 6.98 11.70
N LYS A 20 -21.41 7.67 12.78
CA LYS A 20 -20.46 8.41 13.65
C LYS A 20 -19.48 7.52 14.44
N LYS A 21 -19.74 6.21 14.51
CA LYS A 21 -18.93 5.24 15.27
C LYS A 21 -17.88 4.52 14.40
N LEU A 22 -18.16 4.32 13.11
CA LEU A 22 -17.32 3.53 12.21
C LEU A 22 -16.71 4.40 11.11
N ASN A 23 -15.40 4.30 10.94
CA ASN A 23 -14.65 4.86 9.83
C ASN A 23 -13.75 3.75 9.26
N ILE A 24 -13.83 3.52 7.96
CA ILE A 24 -12.99 2.57 7.24
C ILE A 24 -12.30 3.32 6.11
N SER A 25 -11.00 3.14 5.96
CA SER A 25 -10.23 3.65 4.83
C SER A 25 -9.49 2.52 4.13
N LEU A 26 -9.60 2.47 2.81
CA LEU A 26 -8.78 1.63 1.95
C LEU A 26 -7.92 2.56 1.10
N LYS A 27 -6.60 2.42 1.19
CA LYS A 27 -5.66 3.09 0.29
C LYS A 27 -5.11 2.06 -0.67
N ASN A 28 -5.02 2.42 -1.94
CA ASN A 28 -4.37 1.61 -2.95
C ASN A 28 -3.42 2.45 -3.80
N GLU A 29 -2.24 1.92 -4.04
CA GLU A 29 -1.27 2.49 -4.96
C GLU A 29 -0.87 1.43 -5.98
N ARG A 30 -0.76 1.86 -7.24
CA ARG A 30 -0.28 1.03 -8.34
C ARG A 30 0.90 1.74 -9.00
N TYR A 31 1.97 0.99 -9.20
CA TYR A 31 3.15 1.41 -9.94
C TYR A 31 3.36 0.53 -11.15
N TYR A 32 3.56 1.13 -12.31
CA TYR A 32 3.88 0.46 -13.56
C TYR A 32 5.25 0.91 -14.07
N PHE A 33 6.11 -0.06 -14.41
CA PHE A 33 7.44 0.18 -14.98
C PHE A 33 7.52 -0.42 -16.37
N GLY A 34 7.69 0.43 -17.38
CA GLY A 34 7.75 0.05 -18.78
C GLY A 34 9.04 -0.64 -19.17
N ASN A 35 10.11 -0.40 -18.41
CA ASN A 35 11.46 -0.90 -18.66
C ASN A 35 11.73 -2.31 -18.11
N LEU A 36 10.79 -2.92 -17.36
CA LEU A 36 10.98 -4.26 -16.78
C LEU A 36 10.57 -5.37 -17.76
N SER A 37 11.44 -6.38 -17.91
CA SER A 37 11.18 -7.56 -18.74
C SER A 37 10.14 -8.52 -18.14
N ALA A 38 9.93 -8.48 -16.82
CA ALA A 38 8.94 -9.29 -16.08
C ALA A 38 8.33 -8.50 -14.90
N ALA A 39 7.08 -8.79 -14.54
CA ALA A 39 6.30 -8.15 -13.47
C ALA A 39 6.36 -6.60 -13.48
N ARG A 40 5.62 -5.99 -14.41
CA ARG A 40 5.64 -4.54 -14.64
C ARG A 40 4.74 -3.74 -13.71
N SER A 41 3.71 -4.35 -13.11
CA SER A 41 2.75 -3.67 -12.23
C SER A 41 2.88 -4.17 -10.79
N PHE A 42 2.97 -3.24 -9.85
CA PHE A 42 3.01 -3.49 -8.41
C PHE A 42 1.84 -2.80 -7.74
N TYR A 43 1.18 -3.50 -6.81
CA TYR A 43 0.01 -2.99 -6.09
C TYR A 43 0.26 -3.03 -4.60
N PHE A 44 -0.06 -1.92 -3.94
CA PHE A 44 0.02 -1.75 -2.51
C PHE A 44 -1.37 -1.41 -2.01
N SER A 45 -1.84 -2.10 -0.98
CA SER A 45 -3.14 -1.82 -0.38
C SER A 45 -3.08 -1.90 1.11
N ASP A 46 -3.56 -0.83 1.75
CA ASP A 46 -3.63 -0.70 3.18
C ASP A 46 -5.08 -0.50 3.60
N LEU A 47 -5.55 -1.31 4.54
CA LEU A 47 -6.86 -1.20 5.14
C LEU A 47 -6.72 -0.69 6.58
N GLU A 48 -7.44 0.37 6.90
CA GLU A 48 -7.60 0.84 8.27
C GLU A 48 -9.08 0.90 8.64
N ALA A 49 -9.41 0.47 9.86
CA ALA A 49 -10.74 0.63 10.41
C ALA A 49 -10.66 1.18 11.84
N ARG A 50 -11.53 2.14 12.14
CA ARG A 50 -11.68 2.74 13.46
C ARG A 50 -13.11 2.62 13.92
N TYR A 51 -13.30 2.03 15.10
CA TYR A 51 -14.61 1.83 15.70
C TYR A 51 -14.67 2.43 17.11
N LYS A 52 -15.51 3.45 17.30
CA LYS A 52 -15.81 4.05 18.60
C LYS A 52 -16.82 3.16 19.34
N ALA A 53 -16.32 2.14 20.03
CA ALA A 53 -17.14 1.22 20.82
C ALA A 53 -17.94 1.97 21.92
N ILE A 54 -17.27 2.88 22.63
CA ILE A 54 -17.91 3.82 23.56
C ILE A 54 -17.47 5.23 23.16
N PRO A 55 -18.39 6.11 22.74
CA PRO A 55 -18.05 7.48 22.35
C PRO A 55 -17.18 8.16 23.41
N ASN A 56 -16.05 8.72 22.98
CA ASN A 56 -15.07 9.42 23.80
C ASN A 56 -14.35 8.60 24.90
N LYS A 57 -14.67 7.31 25.06
CA LYS A 57 -14.05 6.45 26.09
C LYS A 57 -13.29 5.26 25.54
N LEU A 58 -13.84 4.56 24.54
CA LEU A 58 -13.26 3.32 24.02
C LEU A 58 -13.28 3.32 22.50
N THR A 59 -12.10 3.26 21.89
CA THR A 59 -11.94 3.18 20.43
C THR A 59 -11.05 2.00 20.06
N LEU A 60 -11.51 1.20 19.10
CA LEU A 60 -10.75 0.13 18.47
C LEU A 60 -10.16 0.63 17.15
N HIS A 61 -8.89 0.31 16.92
CA HIS A 61 -8.15 0.66 15.73
C HIS A 61 -7.57 -0.61 15.13
N PHE A 62 -7.99 -0.94 13.91
CA PHE A 62 -7.46 -2.05 13.13
C PHE A 62 -6.64 -1.49 11.97
N LEU A 63 -5.42 -1.97 11.83
CA LEU A 63 -4.50 -1.65 10.73
C LEU A 63 -4.09 -2.95 10.05
N ALA A 64 -4.19 -2.99 8.74
CA ALA A 64 -3.78 -4.09 7.89
C ALA A 64 -3.07 -3.54 6.64
N PRO A 65 -1.80 -3.13 6.76
CA PRO A 65 -1.03 -2.74 5.61
C PRO A 65 -0.65 -3.94 4.74
N ASN A 66 -0.43 -3.68 3.46
CA ASN A 66 -0.02 -4.66 2.47
C ASN A 66 -0.91 -5.92 2.45
N ILE A 67 -2.23 -5.75 2.35
CA ILE A 67 -3.20 -6.87 2.43
C ILE A 67 -2.98 -7.94 1.35
N TRP A 68 -2.39 -7.55 0.21
CA TRP A 68 -2.06 -8.45 -0.90
C TRP A 68 -0.72 -9.16 -0.74
N ASN A 69 0.06 -8.84 0.30
CA ASN A 69 1.38 -9.42 0.55
C ASN A 69 2.31 -9.26 -0.66
N THR A 70 2.38 -8.04 -1.18
CA THR A 70 3.31 -7.64 -2.23
C THR A 70 4.68 -7.43 -1.59
N ASP A 71 5.60 -8.37 -1.81
CA ASP A 71 6.84 -8.47 -1.02
C ASP A 71 8.08 -7.94 -1.74
N THR A 72 7.99 -7.78 -3.07
CA THR A 72 9.14 -7.48 -3.91
C THR A 72 8.82 -6.42 -4.94
N PHE A 73 9.55 -5.31 -4.87
CA PHE A 73 9.70 -4.37 -5.96
C PHE A 73 11.09 -4.60 -6.57
N ARG A 74 11.15 -5.08 -7.82
CA ARG A 74 12.44 -5.35 -8.48
C ARG A 74 12.55 -4.48 -9.72
N ASN A 75 13.39 -3.46 -9.65
CA ASN A 75 13.73 -2.63 -10.80
C ASN A 75 14.92 -3.26 -11.54
N TYR A 76 14.81 -3.43 -12.85
CA TYR A 76 15.85 -3.93 -13.75
C TYR A 76 16.16 -2.82 -14.73
N SER A 77 17.37 -2.28 -14.68
CA SER A 77 17.87 -1.32 -15.67
C SER A 77 19.01 -1.99 -16.44
N ILE A 78 18.82 -2.13 -17.75
CA ILE A 78 19.83 -2.61 -18.68
C ILE A 78 20.34 -1.40 -19.45
N ASN A 79 21.60 -1.02 -19.22
CA ASN A 79 22.30 0.03 -19.97
C ASN A 79 23.47 -0.59 -20.75
N GLU A 80 23.97 0.10 -21.77
CA GLU A 80 25.02 -0.38 -22.69
C GLU A 80 26.34 -0.82 -22.01
N THR A 81 26.51 -0.55 -20.71
CA THR A 81 27.73 -0.82 -19.93
C THR A 81 27.51 -1.74 -18.71
N GLY A 82 26.30 -2.26 -18.47
CA GLY A 82 26.07 -3.22 -17.38
C GLY A 82 24.62 -3.44 -16.96
N PHE A 83 24.40 -4.47 -16.13
CA PHE A 83 23.11 -4.80 -15.51
C PHE A 83 23.04 -4.20 -14.10
N ASN A 84 22.06 -3.33 -13.83
CA ASN A 84 21.77 -2.86 -12.48
C ASN A 84 20.39 -3.35 -12.02
N SER A 85 20.32 -4.01 -10.86
CA SER A 85 19.05 -4.47 -10.27
C SER A 85 18.88 -3.88 -8.88
N SER A 86 17.91 -2.98 -8.72
CA SER A 86 17.54 -2.42 -7.42
C SER A 86 16.31 -3.14 -6.90
N THR A 87 16.47 -3.91 -5.82
CA THR A 87 15.35 -4.56 -5.13
C THR A 87 15.03 -3.75 -3.88
N PHE A 88 13.81 -3.20 -3.81
CA PHE A 88 13.34 -2.49 -2.61
C PHE A 88 12.52 -3.47 -1.78
N ARG A 89 12.90 -3.64 -0.50
CA ARG A 89 12.20 -4.51 0.45
C ARG A 89 11.04 -3.74 1.05
N LEU A 90 9.83 -4.26 0.82
CA LEU A 90 8.59 -3.66 1.31
C LEU A 90 8.28 -4.15 2.72
N LEU A 91 7.51 -3.35 3.46
CA LEU A 91 7.02 -3.73 4.79
C LEU A 91 6.16 -5.00 4.63
N PRO A 92 6.48 -6.10 5.31
CA PRO A 92 5.69 -7.33 5.22
C PRO A 92 4.26 -7.09 5.71
N ARG A 93 3.31 -7.87 5.19
CA ARG A 93 1.93 -7.86 5.67
C ARG A 93 1.89 -8.14 7.16
N TYR A 94 1.19 -7.30 7.91
CA TYR A 94 0.83 -7.57 9.30
C TYR A 94 -0.58 -7.08 9.62
N PHE A 95 -1.11 -7.58 10.71
CA PHE A 95 -2.37 -7.12 11.29
C PHE A 95 -2.08 -6.56 12.66
N PHE A 96 -2.59 -5.37 12.94
CA PHE A 96 -2.41 -4.70 14.21
C PHE A 96 -3.75 -4.22 14.74
N LEU A 97 -4.04 -4.60 15.99
CA LEU A 97 -5.22 -4.16 16.72
C LEU A 97 -4.76 -3.32 17.91
N LYS A 98 -5.23 -2.08 17.98
CA LYS A 98 -5.01 -1.16 19.09
C LYS A 98 -6.33 -0.83 19.76
N VAL A 99 -6.29 -0.78 21.09
CA VAL A 99 -7.41 -0.38 21.93
C VAL A 99 -7.02 0.91 22.66
N ASP A 100 -7.75 1.98 22.38
CA ASP A 100 -7.60 3.27 23.07
C ASP A 100 -8.72 3.41 24.10
N TYR A 101 -8.34 3.49 25.38
CA TYR A 101 -9.25 3.71 26.51
C TYR A 101 -8.95 5.03 27.22
N ARG A 102 -10.01 5.79 27.56
CA ARG A 102 -9.94 7.04 28.33
C ARG A 102 -10.85 6.92 29.56
N PHE A 103 -10.27 7.22 30.72
CA PHE A 103 -10.95 7.25 32.02
C PHE A 103 -11.86 8.49 32.14
#